data_AF-A0A395NA62-F1
#
_entry.id   AF-A0A395NA62-F1
#
_cell.length_a   1.000
_cell.length_b   1.000
_cell.length_c   1.000
_cell.angle_alpha   90.00
_cell.angle_beta   90.00
_cell.angle_gamma   90.00
#
_symmetry.space_group_name_H-M   'P 1'
#
loop_
_entity.id
_entity.type
_entity.pdbx_description
1 polymer ?
#
loop_
_entity_poly.entity_id
_entity_poly.type
_entity_poly.pdbx_seq_one_letter_code
_entity_poly.pdbx_strand_id
1 'polypeptide(L)'
;MASVATNSPAISYLTDAAHLLRNAAPETSAHLLSQRAGLLYSHDLAPSDLQRQHVCATCGHIMIPGQGTELRLETLRALRRRKLRPSNKTAKPGSARERSKEFTCGFCARVTRIPLPAPEPVTRHKATKSKVQQPTNSAGIQKPATANASSKKRAKNRKAGLQALLSGQQQRQSNPLSLADFMMK
;
A
#
# COMPACT_ATOMS: atom_id res chain seq x y z
N MET A 1 -17.94 -5.36 18.42
CA MET A 1 -18.37 -4.43 17.35
C MET A 1 -19.39 -3.46 17.92
N ALA A 2 -18.97 -2.55 18.80
CA ALA A 2 -19.88 -1.64 19.52
C ALA A 2 -19.33 -0.22 19.43
N SER A 3 -20.04 0.66 18.73
CA SER A 3 -19.99 2.13 18.88
C SER A 3 -20.94 2.80 17.88
N VAL A 4 -22.24 2.44 17.95
CA VAL A 4 -23.31 3.37 17.53
C VAL A 4 -23.76 4.08 18.82
N ALA A 5 -22.84 4.74 19.51
CA ALA A 5 -23.11 5.39 20.78
C ALA A 5 -23.58 6.82 20.50
N THR A 6 -24.90 7.02 20.61
CA THR A 6 -25.54 8.27 21.07
C THR A 6 -24.89 9.58 20.60
N ASN A 7 -24.78 9.77 19.29
CA ASN A 7 -24.60 11.12 18.77
C ASN A 7 -25.92 11.87 18.98
N SER A 8 -25.87 13.06 19.58
CA SER A 8 -27.05 13.95 19.66
C SER A 8 -27.73 14.05 18.28
N PRO A 9 -29.07 13.98 18.18
CA PRO A 9 -29.78 14.01 16.90
C PRO A 9 -29.47 15.27 16.09
N ALA A 10 -29.10 16.37 16.76
CA ALA A 10 -28.63 17.59 16.12
C ALA A 10 -27.29 17.38 15.39
N ILE A 11 -26.35 16.63 15.97
CA ILE A 11 -25.03 16.35 15.38
C ILE A 11 -25.18 15.51 14.10
N SER A 12 -26.05 14.50 14.11
CA SER A 12 -26.34 13.70 12.91
C SER A 12 -27.02 14.54 11.84
N TYR A 13 -28.08 15.28 12.19
CA TYR A 13 -28.79 16.16 11.26
C TYR A 13 -27.86 17.16 10.57
N LEU A 14 -26.98 17.83 11.32
CA LEU A 14 -26.01 18.78 10.74
C LEU A 14 -25.02 18.09 9.80
N THR A 15 -24.64 16.84 10.09
CA THR A 15 -23.76 16.06 9.21
C THR A 15 -24.45 15.78 7.88
N ASP A 16 -25.67 15.26 7.94
CA ASP A 16 -26.42 14.83 6.76
C ASP A 16 -26.81 16.04 5.90
N ALA A 17 -27.31 17.11 6.52
CA ALA A 17 -27.65 18.36 5.83
C ALA A 17 -26.43 18.99 5.14
N ALA A 18 -25.26 18.98 5.79
CA ALA A 18 -24.04 19.48 5.17
C ALA A 18 -23.63 18.65 3.94
N HIS A 19 -23.73 17.32 4.01
CA HIS A 19 -23.42 16.46 2.88
C HIS A 19 -24.39 16.64 1.71
N LEU A 20 -25.68 16.88 1.97
CA LEU A 20 -26.67 17.19 0.94
C LEU A 20 -26.37 18.53 0.24
N LEU A 21 -25.97 19.55 1.00
CA LEU A 21 -25.73 20.90 0.46
C LEU A 21 -24.34 21.08 -0.15
N ARG A 22 -23.41 20.15 0.07
CA ARG A 22 -22.00 20.28 -0.31
C ARG A 22 -21.75 20.79 -1.72
N ASN A 23 -22.48 20.25 -2.71
CA ASN A 23 -22.25 20.61 -4.12
C ASN A 23 -22.96 21.90 -4.52
N ALA A 24 -24.15 22.15 -3.98
CA ALA A 24 -24.96 23.32 -4.33
C ALA A 24 -24.53 24.59 -3.57
N ALA A 25 -24.09 24.42 -2.33
CA ALA A 25 -23.73 25.50 -1.42
C ALA A 25 -22.59 25.03 -0.47
N PRO A 26 -21.33 25.02 -0.95
CA PRO A 26 -20.19 24.55 -0.14
C PRO A 26 -19.98 25.39 1.12
N GLU A 27 -20.26 26.70 1.08
CA GLU A 27 -20.17 27.60 2.24
C GLU A 27 -21.17 27.24 3.34
N THR A 28 -22.41 26.94 2.97
CA THR A 28 -23.44 26.57 3.96
C THR A 28 -23.12 25.21 4.56
N SER A 29 -22.65 24.26 3.75
CA SER A 29 -22.18 22.96 4.25
C SER A 29 -21.04 23.12 5.27
N ALA A 30 -20.10 24.03 5.01
CA ALA A 30 -18.98 24.31 5.90
C ALA A 30 -19.46 24.95 7.21
N HIS A 31 -20.38 25.91 7.12
CA HIS A 31 -20.99 26.53 8.30
C HIS A 31 -21.72 25.51 9.20
N LEU A 32 -22.52 24.61 8.63
CA LEU A 32 -23.20 23.55 9.39
C LEU A 32 -22.21 22.63 10.11
N LEU A 33 -21.10 22.27 9.46
CA LEU A 33 -20.06 21.45 10.06
C LEU A 33 -19.22 22.19 11.10
N SER A 34 -19.07 23.50 10.97
CA SER A 34 -18.49 24.36 12.01
C SER A 34 -19.39 24.40 13.25
N GLN A 35 -20.71 24.58 13.08
CA GLN A 35 -21.66 24.52 14.18
C GLN A 35 -21.64 23.15 14.87
N ARG A 36 -21.59 22.08 14.08
CA ARG A 36 -21.43 20.72 14.58
C ARG A 36 -20.16 20.54 15.42
N ALA A 37 -19.04 21.14 15.01
CA ALA A 37 -17.81 21.11 15.80
C ALA A 37 -17.98 21.82 17.15
N GLY A 38 -18.72 22.93 17.18
CA GLY A 38 -19.10 23.61 18.42
C GLY A 38 -19.93 22.72 19.36
N LEU A 39 -20.91 21.97 18.83
CA LEU A 39 -21.69 21.02 19.61
C LEU A 39 -20.85 19.85 20.14
N LEU A 40 -19.94 19.32 19.32
CA LEU A 40 -19.01 18.28 19.77
C LEU A 40 -18.15 18.77 20.93
N TYR A 41 -17.65 20.00 20.84
CA TYR A 41 -16.87 20.63 21.91
C TYR A 41 -17.71 20.84 23.19
N SER A 42 -18.95 21.34 23.08
CA SER A 42 -19.81 21.56 24.25
C SER A 42 -20.23 20.28 24.96
N HIS A 43 -20.18 19.14 24.27
CA HIS A 43 -20.48 17.82 24.82
C HIS A 43 -19.22 17.02 25.21
N ASP A 44 -18.04 17.65 25.21
CA ASP A 44 -16.73 17.01 25.49
C ASP A 44 -16.43 15.80 24.59
N LEU A 45 -16.97 15.81 23.37
CA LEU A 45 -16.77 14.74 22.39
C LEU A 45 -15.62 15.08 21.44
N ALA A 46 -14.52 14.36 21.59
CA ALA A 46 -13.39 14.48 20.67
C ALA A 46 -13.75 13.89 19.28
N PRO A 47 -13.46 14.60 18.17
CA PRO A 47 -13.71 14.06 16.83
C PRO A 47 -12.73 12.91 16.54
N SER A 48 -13.25 11.83 15.95
CA SER A 48 -12.43 10.71 15.50
C SER A 48 -11.46 11.11 14.38
N ASP A 49 -10.36 10.37 14.22
CA ASP A 49 -9.40 10.65 13.15
C ASP A 49 -9.99 10.52 11.75
N LEU A 50 -11.01 9.68 11.54
CA LEU A 50 -11.73 9.62 10.26
C LEU A 50 -12.47 10.92 9.99
N GLN A 51 -13.07 11.51 11.02
CA GLN A 51 -13.77 12.77 10.88
C GLN A 51 -12.80 13.94 10.63
N ARG A 52 -11.64 13.93 11.29
CA ARG A 52 -10.56 14.89 11.06
C ARG A 52 -9.96 14.78 9.65
N GLN A 53 -10.08 13.63 8.97
CA GLN A 53 -9.69 13.46 7.55
C GLN A 53 -10.69 14.12 6.60
N HIS A 54 -11.97 14.16 6.97
CA HIS A 54 -13.05 14.54 6.06
C HIS A 54 -13.53 15.98 6.26
N VAL A 55 -13.35 16.56 7.44
CA VAL A 55 -13.86 17.91 7.76
C VAL A 55 -12.74 18.76 8.33
N CYS A 56 -12.57 19.97 7.79
CA CYS A 56 -11.62 20.91 8.34
C CYS A 56 -12.08 21.34 9.74
N ALA A 57 -11.22 21.16 10.75
CA ALA A 57 -11.55 21.50 12.14
C ALA A 57 -11.74 23.00 12.40
N THR A 58 -11.53 23.86 11.40
CA THR A 58 -11.43 25.31 11.60
C THR A 58 -12.46 26.10 10.82
N CYS A 59 -12.68 25.78 9.54
CA CYS A 59 -13.74 26.37 8.74
C CYS A 59 -14.91 25.41 8.47
N GLY A 60 -14.82 24.14 8.87
CA GLY A 60 -15.86 23.14 8.63
C GLY A 60 -15.94 22.62 7.19
N HIS A 61 -15.07 23.06 6.27
CA HIS A 61 -15.11 22.61 4.87
C HIS A 61 -14.90 21.10 4.74
N ILE A 62 -15.71 20.44 3.89
CA ILE A 62 -15.61 19.00 3.59
C ILE A 62 -14.41 18.76 2.69
N MET A 63 -13.37 18.17 3.26
CA MET A 63 -12.10 17.88 2.63
C MET A 63 -12.20 16.63 1.76
N ILE A 64 -12.22 16.82 0.43
CA ILE A 64 -12.16 15.72 -0.55
C ILE A 64 -10.88 15.82 -1.38
N PRO A 65 -9.96 14.87 -1.23
CA PRO A 65 -8.74 14.83 -2.03
C PRO A 65 -9.04 14.86 -3.53
N GLY A 66 -8.36 15.75 -4.26
CA GLY A 66 -8.59 15.94 -5.70
C GLY A 66 -9.68 16.95 -6.05
N GLN A 67 -10.41 17.47 -5.05
CA GLN A 67 -11.38 18.55 -5.21
C GLN A 67 -10.94 19.76 -4.35
N GLY A 68 -9.80 20.34 -4.70
CA GLY A 68 -9.20 21.48 -3.99
C GLY A 68 -8.47 21.15 -2.68
N THR A 69 -8.81 20.04 -2.01
CA THR A 69 -8.05 19.55 -0.84
C THR A 69 -6.82 18.76 -1.28
N GLU A 70 -5.67 19.04 -0.68
CA GLU A 70 -4.42 18.32 -0.93
C GLU A 70 -4.16 17.28 0.17
N LEU A 71 -3.84 16.04 -0.22
CA LEU A 71 -3.42 14.97 0.69
C LEU A 71 -1.96 14.62 0.43
N ARG A 72 -1.11 14.77 1.46
CA ARG A 72 0.29 14.32 1.45
C ARG A 72 0.50 13.17 2.41
N LEU A 73 1.19 12.13 1.94
CA LEU A 73 1.59 10.98 2.75
C LEU A 73 3.07 11.10 3.11
N GLU A 74 3.37 11.56 4.32
CA GLU A 74 4.74 11.60 4.82
C GLU A 74 5.15 10.23 5.34
N THR A 75 5.61 9.35 4.44
CA THR A 75 5.98 7.98 4.86
C THR A 75 7.26 7.44 4.22
N LEU A 76 7.81 8.06 3.17
CA LEU A 76 8.71 7.32 2.25
C LEU A 76 10.08 7.94 1.92
N ARG A 77 10.44 9.13 2.43
CA ARG A 77 11.69 9.78 1.99
C ARG A 77 13.03 9.18 2.48
N ALA A 78 13.07 8.21 3.40
CA ALA A 78 14.34 7.63 3.89
C ALA A 78 14.81 6.41 3.10
N LEU A 79 13.97 5.78 2.27
CA LEU A 79 14.46 4.70 1.42
C LEU A 79 15.32 5.25 0.27
N ARG A 80 15.07 6.47 -0.21
CA ARG A 80 15.83 7.06 -1.33
C ARG A 80 17.12 7.78 -0.90
N ARG A 81 17.23 8.30 0.32
CA ARG A 81 18.43 9.03 0.78
C ARG A 81 19.51 8.17 1.44
N ARG A 82 19.23 6.91 1.77
CA ARG A 82 20.20 6.02 2.43
C ARG A 82 21.27 5.41 1.50
N LYS A 83 21.22 5.64 0.19
CA LYS A 83 22.23 5.08 -0.74
C LYS A 83 23.50 5.93 -0.88
N LEU A 84 23.63 7.07 -0.18
CA LEU A 84 24.71 8.03 -0.45
C LEU A 84 25.52 8.56 0.75
N ARG A 85 25.33 8.07 1.99
CA ARG A 85 26.25 8.45 3.09
C ARG A 85 26.50 7.31 4.09
N PRO A 86 27.76 6.93 4.34
CA PRO A 86 28.13 6.23 5.56
C PRO A 86 28.21 7.28 6.67
N SER A 87 27.15 7.45 7.46
CA SER A 87 27.22 8.29 8.65
C SER A 87 27.29 7.40 9.88
N ASN A 88 28.51 7.24 10.40
CA ASN A 88 28.73 6.98 11.82
C ASN A 88 27.96 8.03 12.62
N LYS A 89 27.04 7.56 13.48
CA LYS A 89 26.56 8.17 14.73
C LYS A 89 25.31 7.39 15.16
N THR A 90 25.50 6.56 16.17
CA THR A 90 24.52 6.09 17.19
C THR A 90 23.06 6.45 16.90
N ALA A 91 22.39 5.66 16.06
CA ALA A 91 20.94 5.67 15.99
C ALA A 91 20.40 4.84 17.16
N LYS A 92 19.66 5.48 18.08
CA LYS A 92 18.91 4.77 19.12
C LYS A 92 18.00 3.71 18.47
N PRO A 93 17.96 2.47 18.97
CA PRO A 93 17.01 1.46 18.50
C PRO A 93 15.63 1.82 19.06
N GLY A 94 14.76 2.44 18.27
CA GLY A 94 13.40 2.75 18.75
C GLY A 94 12.59 3.77 17.96
N SER A 95 13.20 4.64 17.14
CA SER A 95 12.37 5.54 16.31
C SER A 95 11.86 4.82 15.06
N ALA A 96 10.77 4.06 15.23
CA ALA A 96 9.91 3.74 14.11
C ALA A 96 9.57 5.07 13.44
N ARG A 97 10.03 5.24 12.20
CA ARG A 97 9.94 6.49 11.46
C ARG A 97 8.48 6.91 11.39
N GLU A 98 8.12 7.98 12.10
CA GLU A 98 6.74 8.44 12.25
C GLU A 98 6.17 8.73 10.87
N ARG A 99 5.01 8.13 10.62
CA ARG A 99 4.28 8.20 9.36
C ARG A 99 3.08 9.09 9.60
N SER A 100 2.79 10.02 8.72
CA SER A 100 1.61 10.86 8.88
C SER A 100 0.89 11.10 7.55
N LYS A 101 -0.42 11.32 7.64
CA LYS A 101 -1.23 11.92 6.58
C LYS A 101 -1.37 13.40 6.88
N GLU A 102 -1.07 14.25 5.92
CA GLU A 102 -1.34 15.67 5.99
C GLU A 102 -2.45 16.02 5.01
N PHE A 103 -3.55 16.55 5.52
CA PHE A 103 -4.66 17.07 4.72
C PHE A 103 -4.61 18.59 4.74
N THR A 104 -4.54 19.24 3.58
CA THR A 104 -4.59 20.70 3.46
C THR A 104 -5.96 21.10 2.98
N CYS A 105 -6.66 21.92 3.75
CA CYS A 105 -8.00 22.38 3.42
C CYS A 105 -7.98 23.26 2.16
N GLY A 106 -8.80 22.92 1.17
CA GLY A 106 -8.91 23.69 -0.08
C GLY A 106 -9.54 25.08 0.05
N PHE A 107 -10.12 25.40 1.21
CA PHE A 107 -10.79 26.67 1.46
C PHE A 107 -9.95 27.64 2.29
N CYS A 108 -9.47 27.21 3.45
CA CYS A 108 -8.70 28.05 4.38
C CYS A 108 -7.20 27.72 4.45
N ALA A 109 -6.71 26.78 3.64
CA ALA A 109 -5.33 26.31 3.58
C ALA A 109 -4.74 25.73 4.89
N ARG A 110 -5.55 25.54 5.94
CA ARG A 110 -5.06 24.93 7.19
C ARG A 110 -4.76 23.44 7.00
N VAL A 111 -3.71 22.98 7.67
CA VAL A 111 -3.19 21.60 7.56
C VAL A 111 -3.59 20.78 8.77
N THR A 112 -4.24 19.64 8.52
CA THR A 112 -4.58 18.63 9.52
C THR A 112 -3.61 17.46 9.40
N ARG A 113 -2.87 17.17 10.48
CA ARG A 113 -1.95 16.04 10.58
C ARG A 113 -2.58 14.88 11.33
N ILE A 114 -2.45 13.68 10.77
CA ILE A 114 -2.98 12.45 11.34
C ILE A 114 -1.86 11.40 11.36
N PRO A 115 -1.41 10.98 12.55
CA PRO A 115 -0.37 9.98 12.66
C PRO A 115 -0.88 8.63 12.14
N LEU A 116 -0.01 7.90 11.46
CA LEU A 116 -0.25 6.54 11.02
C LEU A 116 0.60 5.60 11.87
N PRO A 117 -0.01 4.56 12.48
CA PRO A 117 0.75 3.56 13.20
C PRO A 117 1.73 2.85 12.26
N ALA A 118 2.84 2.37 12.81
CA ALA A 118 3.77 1.55 12.06
C ALA A 118 3.03 0.29 11.55
N PRO A 119 3.17 -0.07 10.26
CA PRO A 119 2.59 -1.32 9.78
C PRO A 119 3.27 -2.47 10.52
N GLU A 120 2.50 -3.52 10.77
CA GLU A 120 3.05 -4.74 11.33
C GLU A 120 4.16 -5.29 10.42
N PRO A 121 5.24 -5.82 11.00
CA PRO A 121 6.33 -6.39 10.24
C PRO A 121 5.81 -7.56 9.41
N VAL A 122 5.89 -7.45 8.08
CA VAL A 122 5.52 -8.53 7.17
C VAL A 122 6.51 -9.68 7.38
N THR A 123 6.06 -10.75 8.03
CA THR A 123 6.80 -12.01 8.15
C THR A 123 6.75 -12.72 6.80
N ARG A 124 7.74 -12.46 5.96
CA ARG A 124 7.92 -13.23 4.73
C ARG A 124 8.41 -14.61 5.11
N HIS A 125 7.50 -15.58 5.22
CA HIS A 125 7.88 -16.98 5.34
C HIS A 125 8.76 -17.34 4.15
N LYS A 126 10.05 -17.52 4.40
CA LYS A 126 10.90 -18.23 3.45
C LYS A 126 10.29 -19.61 3.34
N ALA A 127 9.81 -19.97 2.15
CA ALA A 127 9.51 -21.36 1.84
C ALA A 127 10.82 -22.14 2.02
N THR A 128 11.00 -22.72 3.21
CA THR A 128 11.95 -23.79 3.42
C THR A 128 11.53 -24.89 2.47
N LYS A 129 12.38 -25.22 1.50
CA LYS A 129 12.17 -26.37 0.63
C LYS A 129 12.13 -27.60 1.53
N SER A 130 10.93 -28.02 1.91
CA SER A 130 10.69 -29.29 2.57
C SER A 130 11.24 -30.36 1.64
N LYS A 131 12.30 -31.03 2.08
CA LYS A 131 12.84 -32.21 1.40
C LYS A 131 11.79 -33.30 1.54
N VAL A 132 10.94 -33.44 0.53
CA VAL A 132 10.01 -34.56 0.39
C VAL A 132 10.87 -35.82 0.42
N GLN A 133 10.73 -36.61 1.48
CA GLN A 133 11.25 -37.97 1.54
C GLN A 133 10.34 -38.81 0.64
N GLN A 134 10.89 -39.33 -0.44
CA GLN A 134 10.21 -40.27 -1.32
C GLN A 134 10.60 -41.70 -0.89
N PRO A 135 9.64 -42.63 -0.78
CA PRO A 135 9.90 -44.00 -0.33
C PRO A 135 10.73 -44.77 -1.36
N THR A 136 11.60 -45.62 -0.82
CA THR A 136 12.40 -46.61 -1.53
C THR A 136 11.50 -47.57 -2.31
N ASN A 137 11.76 -47.75 -3.61
CA ASN A 137 11.80 -49.08 -4.22
C ASN A 137 12.48 -49.03 -5.60
N SER A 138 13.29 -50.07 -5.79
CA SER A 138 14.28 -50.35 -6.81
C SER A 138 13.71 -50.77 -8.17
N ALA A 139 14.29 -50.23 -9.26
CA ALA A 139 14.90 -50.97 -10.38
C ALA A 139 14.83 -50.17 -11.69
N GLY A 140 15.97 -50.13 -12.42
CA GLY A 140 15.95 -50.13 -13.88
C GLY A 140 15.99 -48.81 -14.66
N ILE A 141 17.21 -48.35 -14.97
CA ILE A 141 17.64 -47.90 -16.31
C ILE A 141 17.28 -46.46 -16.78
N GLN A 142 18.38 -45.70 -16.97
CA GLN A 142 18.62 -44.53 -17.83
C GLN A 142 18.29 -43.11 -17.33
N LYS A 143 19.36 -42.44 -16.87
CA LYS A 143 19.50 -41.00 -16.62
C LYS A 143 19.35 -40.20 -17.93
N PRO A 144 18.75 -39.00 -17.86
CA PRO A 144 19.43 -37.83 -18.42
C PRO A 144 19.82 -36.81 -17.34
N ALA A 145 20.92 -36.11 -17.63
CA ALA A 145 21.71 -35.34 -16.71
C ALA A 145 21.01 -34.12 -16.07
N THR A 146 21.04 -34.11 -14.73
CA THR A 146 21.28 -32.96 -13.85
C THR A 146 20.57 -31.63 -14.18
N ALA A 147 19.46 -31.36 -13.48
CA ALA A 147 18.86 -30.03 -13.31
C ALA A 147 19.69 -29.07 -12.42
N ASN A 148 21.02 -29.23 -12.42
CA ASN A 148 21.98 -28.38 -11.70
C ASN A 148 23.15 -27.98 -12.62
N ALA A 149 22.84 -27.38 -13.78
CA ALA A 149 23.85 -26.62 -14.50
C ALA A 149 24.18 -25.36 -13.69
N SER A 150 25.40 -25.32 -13.14
CA SER A 150 25.87 -24.27 -12.25
C SER A 150 25.75 -22.87 -12.88
N SER A 151 25.62 -21.86 -12.01
CA SER A 151 25.46 -20.44 -12.33
C SER A 151 26.41 -19.91 -13.41
N LYS A 152 27.60 -20.51 -13.57
CA LYS A 152 28.57 -20.20 -14.63
C LYS A 152 28.11 -20.59 -16.04
N LYS A 153 27.38 -21.69 -16.22
CA LYS A 153 26.88 -22.13 -17.54
C LYS A 153 25.75 -21.22 -18.06
N ARG A 154 24.88 -20.73 -17.16
CA ARG A 154 23.81 -19.77 -17.51
C ARG A 154 24.35 -18.40 -17.90
N ALA A 155 25.42 -17.93 -17.25
CA ALA A 155 26.07 -16.67 -17.62
C ALA A 155 26.72 -16.74 -19.01
N LYS A 156 27.30 -17.88 -19.40
CA LYS A 156 27.87 -18.09 -20.75
C LYS A 156 26.78 -18.15 -21.82
N ASN A 157 25.65 -18.81 -21.55
CA ASN A 157 24.54 -18.89 -22.50
C ASN A 157 23.84 -17.53 -22.72
N ARG A 158 23.82 -16.65 -21.69
CA ARG A 158 23.35 -15.26 -21.85
C ARG A 158 24.28 -14.39 -22.70
N LYS A 159 25.57 -14.72 -22.82
CA LYS A 159 26.53 -14.01 -23.66
C LYS A 159 26.60 -14.55 -25.10
N ALA A 160 26.10 -15.76 -25.34
CA ALA A 160 26.20 -16.43 -26.64
C ALA A 160 25.03 -16.12 -27.60
N GLY A 161 24.10 -15.25 -27.19
CA GLY A 161 23.04 -14.74 -28.05
C GLY A 161 22.01 -15.79 -28.51
N LEU A 162 21.16 -15.39 -29.44
CA LEU A 162 19.99 -16.17 -29.91
C LEU A 162 20.37 -17.54 -30.51
N GLN A 163 21.52 -17.64 -31.19
CA GLN A 163 21.99 -18.87 -31.83
C GLN A 163 22.26 -20.01 -30.83
N ALA A 164 22.74 -19.69 -29.62
CA ALA A 164 22.97 -20.68 -28.58
C ALA A 164 21.66 -21.22 -27.96
N LEU A 165 20.59 -20.43 -28.02
CA LEU A 165 19.26 -20.85 -27.61
C LEU A 165 18.62 -21.77 -28.67
N LEU A 166 18.77 -21.44 -29.95
CA LEU A 166 18.25 -22.23 -31.08
C LEU A 166 18.89 -23.62 -31.16
N SER A 167 20.22 -23.71 -31.00
CA SER A 167 20.93 -25.00 -31.00
C SER A 167 20.59 -25.87 -29.78
N GLY A 168 20.32 -25.27 -28.62
CA GLY A 168 19.80 -25.99 -27.46
C GLY A 168 18.35 -26.46 -27.60
N GLN A 169 17.56 -25.81 -28.45
CA GLN A 169 16.16 -26.16 -28.73
C GLN A 169 16.05 -27.31 -29.73
N GLN A 170 16.97 -27.40 -30.70
CA GLN A 170 17.06 -28.52 -31.65
C GLN A 170 17.31 -29.87 -30.96
N GLN A 171 17.96 -29.89 -29.80
CA GLN A 171 18.18 -31.11 -29.01
C GLN A 171 17.00 -31.47 -28.08
N ARG A 172 15.92 -30.68 -28.04
CA ARG A 172 14.72 -30.94 -27.24
C ARG A 172 13.48 -30.99 -28.13
N GLN A 173 13.49 -31.88 -29.12
CA GLN A 173 12.30 -32.19 -29.91
C GLN A 173 11.34 -33.09 -29.13
N SER A 174 10.69 -32.50 -28.13
CA SER A 174 9.40 -32.97 -27.59
C SER A 174 8.87 -31.88 -26.65
N ASN A 175 8.54 -30.72 -27.21
CA ASN A 175 7.85 -29.66 -26.48
C ASN A 175 6.36 -29.73 -26.84
N PRO A 176 5.47 -30.24 -25.97
CA PRO A 176 4.11 -30.60 -26.34
C PRO A 176 3.14 -29.41 -26.43
N LEU A 177 3.64 -28.17 -26.40
CA LEU A 177 2.81 -26.97 -26.51
C LEU A 177 3.55 -25.93 -27.34
N SER A 178 3.15 -25.81 -28.61
CA SER A 178 3.67 -24.80 -29.53
C SER A 178 2.75 -23.59 -29.53
N LEU A 179 3.30 -22.39 -29.77
CA LEU A 179 2.53 -21.15 -29.88
C LEU A 179 1.46 -21.21 -30.99
N ALA A 180 1.62 -22.11 -31.96
CA ALA A 180 0.63 -22.38 -33.01
C ALA A 180 -0.67 -23.01 -32.47
N ASP A 181 -0.60 -23.79 -31.38
CA ASP A 181 -1.78 -24.46 -30.78
C ASP A 181 -2.77 -23.46 -30.16
N PHE A 182 -2.31 -22.26 -29.82
CA PHE A 182 -3.15 -21.19 -29.28
C PHE A 182 -3.70 -20.25 -30.36
N MET A 183 -3.25 -20.37 -31.61
CA MET A 183 -3.63 -19.48 -32.71
C MET A 183 -4.57 -20.13 -33.74
N MET A 184 -4.87 -21.43 -33.61
CA MET A 184 -5.96 -22.03 -34.37
C MET A 184 -7.28 -21.84 -33.62
N LYS A 185 -8.23 -21.21 -34.30
CA LYS A 185 -9.60 -20.92 -33.86
C LYS A 185 -10.56 -21.98 -34.39
#